data_AF-A0A7S0HQ47-F1
#
_entry.id   AF-A0A7S0HQ47-F1
#
_cell.length_a   1.000
_cell.length_b   1.000
_cell.length_c   1.000
_cell.angle_alpha   90.00
_cell.angle_beta   90.00
_cell.angle_gamma   90.00
#
_symmetry.space_group_name_H-M   'P 1'
#
loop_
_entity.id
_entity.type
_entity.pdbx_description
1 polymer ?
#
loop_
_entity_poly.entity_id
_entity_poly.type
_entity_poly.pdbx_seq_one_letter_code
_entity_poly.pdbx_strand_id
1 'polypeptide(L)'
;RAMLVPAAIALVSALVPGPAVHTTSAGVPRAPAVRAALAPGANVLVLGRGPVMLLAAKLAALRGYSTTCAVAQDYGDAVDAPTLVYGKDADDSSLPLTLLPASPSTQGFDPTVARAAIAAADGVIVAFDDDSTLDESILNTWIPKDRSQAKHICFMSRYLNGAGMGPFAIAAKKTANLDVWTASGPKVAALRAAESAIIGRAQELGATHTIIRAGTLKGGASGSGGQGVETTGSGGFGGDARFLDPFLYDAECTCGAGTADFINWKMLFDCQTLGATLSRGDTLPGPGFTAILTAISEDACAGDSGRGAVAEALVEALACDAAAGRDFSIAAAAGRAAPSREEWASMFVDAS
;
A
#
# COMPACT_ATOMS: atom_id res chain seq x y z
N ARG A 1 67.09 -40.59 18.87
CA ARG A 1 65.70 -40.43 19.35
C ARG A 1 65.15 -39.17 18.67
N ALA A 2 64.69 -39.12 17.42
CA ALA A 2 63.89 -40.01 16.57
C ALA A 2 62.46 -40.24 17.08
N MET A 3 61.53 -39.42 16.56
CA MET A 3 60.14 -39.72 16.22
C MET A 3 59.85 -38.83 14.98
N LEU A 4 60.04 -39.29 13.74
CA LEU A 4 59.15 -40.13 12.90
C LEU A 4 57.71 -39.58 12.84
N VAL A 5 57.44 -38.80 11.78
CA VAL A 5 56.11 -38.58 11.22
C VAL A 5 56.15 -39.13 9.78
N PRO A 6 55.26 -40.06 9.40
CA PRO A 6 55.28 -40.63 8.06
C PRO A 6 54.53 -39.74 7.06
N ALA A 7 55.08 -39.73 5.85
CA ALA A 7 54.53 -39.15 4.64
C ALA A 7 53.29 -39.92 4.15
N ALA A 8 52.38 -39.20 3.48
CA ALA A 8 51.54 -39.77 2.44
C ALA A 8 51.44 -38.77 1.28
N ILE A 9 52.14 -39.10 0.20
CA ILE A 9 52.06 -38.52 -1.13
C ILE A 9 50.90 -39.21 -1.85
N ALA A 10 49.98 -38.47 -2.47
CA ALA A 10 49.11 -38.99 -3.51
C ALA A 10 48.78 -37.91 -4.56
N LEU A 11 49.47 -38.04 -5.69
CA LEU A 11 49.08 -37.77 -7.09
C LEU A 11 47.93 -36.78 -7.38
N VAL A 12 48.30 -35.65 -7.96
CA VAL A 12 47.42 -34.81 -8.78
C VAL A 12 47.41 -35.40 -10.20
N SER A 13 46.26 -35.91 -10.64
CA SER A 13 45.98 -36.19 -12.05
C SER A 13 44.58 -35.73 -12.42
N ALA A 14 44.50 -35.17 -13.62
CA ALA A 14 43.43 -34.36 -14.17
C ALA A 14 42.06 -35.04 -14.29
N LEU A 15 41.00 -34.25 -14.13
CA LEU A 15 39.71 -34.47 -14.78
C LEU A 15 39.14 -33.11 -15.20
N VAL A 16 39.21 -32.86 -16.50
CA VAL A 16 38.56 -31.78 -17.22
C VAL A 16 37.04 -32.03 -17.20
N PRO A 17 36.19 -31.08 -16.76
CA PRO A 17 34.76 -31.23 -16.96
C PRO A 17 34.43 -30.94 -18.43
N GLY A 18 33.92 -31.96 -19.13
CA GLY A 18 33.29 -31.80 -20.46
C GLY A 18 31.96 -31.03 -20.36
N PRO A 19 31.41 -30.55 -21.49
CA PRO A 19 30.22 -29.72 -21.49
C PRO A 19 28.99 -30.52 -21.09
N ALA A 20 28.25 -30.02 -20.09
CA ALA A 20 26.95 -30.56 -19.72
C ALA A 20 25.95 -30.31 -20.85
N VAL A 21 25.43 -31.40 -21.43
CA VAL A 21 24.31 -31.36 -22.38
C VAL A 21 23.04 -31.08 -21.57
N HIS A 22 22.50 -29.86 -21.70
CA HIS A 22 21.16 -29.54 -21.24
C HIS A 22 20.14 -30.22 -22.13
N THR A 23 19.51 -31.27 -21.63
CA THR A 23 18.27 -31.81 -22.21
C THR A 23 17.12 -30.85 -21.87
N THR A 24 16.56 -30.22 -22.89
CA THR A 24 15.36 -29.39 -22.79
C THR A 24 14.16 -30.29 -22.51
N SER A 25 13.63 -30.21 -21.29
CA SER A 25 12.32 -30.80 -20.96
C SER A 25 11.24 -30.09 -21.78
N ALA A 26 10.39 -30.86 -22.45
CA ALA A 26 9.26 -30.36 -23.22
C ALA A 26 8.30 -29.59 -22.30
N GLY A 27 8.10 -28.31 -22.61
CA GLY A 27 7.32 -27.39 -21.80
C GLY A 27 5.88 -27.86 -21.63
N VAL A 28 5.45 -27.93 -20.37
CA VAL A 28 4.04 -27.93 -19.98
C VAL A 28 3.38 -26.70 -20.63
N PRO A 29 2.23 -26.84 -21.33
CA PRO A 29 1.54 -25.69 -21.90
C PRO A 29 1.20 -24.69 -20.80
N ARG A 30 1.79 -23.48 -20.91
CA ARG A 30 1.55 -22.36 -20.00
C ARG A 30 0.07 -22.01 -20.10
N ALA A 31 -0.65 -22.02 -18.97
CA ALA A 31 -2.02 -21.53 -18.91
C ALA A 31 -2.09 -20.12 -19.54
N PRO A 32 -3.16 -19.79 -20.27
CA PRO A 32 -3.31 -18.46 -20.86
C PRO A 32 -3.14 -17.40 -19.76
N ALA A 33 -2.33 -16.37 -20.04
CA ALA A 33 -2.11 -15.28 -19.11
C ALA A 33 -3.46 -14.66 -18.77
N VAL A 34 -3.89 -14.78 -17.52
CA VAL A 34 -5.03 -14.02 -17.00
C VAL A 34 -4.69 -12.55 -17.23
N ARG A 35 -5.52 -11.84 -18.01
CA ARG A 35 -5.42 -10.38 -18.08
C ARG A 35 -5.72 -9.85 -16.70
N ALA A 36 -4.70 -9.33 -16.04
CA ALA A 36 -4.75 -8.89 -14.66
C ALA A 36 -5.25 -7.44 -14.57
N ALA A 37 -5.05 -6.67 -15.65
CA ALA A 37 -5.52 -5.30 -15.76
C ALA A 37 -7.05 -5.23 -15.81
N LEU A 38 -7.62 -4.49 -14.86
CA LEU A 38 -9.05 -4.19 -14.78
C LEU A 38 -9.38 -2.99 -15.67
N ALA A 39 -10.42 -3.14 -16.49
CA ALA A 39 -10.95 -2.05 -17.30
C ALA A 39 -11.68 -1.00 -16.44
N PRO A 40 -11.74 0.28 -16.88
CA PRO A 40 -12.63 1.27 -16.28
C PRO A 40 -14.08 0.73 -16.19
N GLY A 41 -14.78 1.10 -15.13
CA GLY A 41 -16.13 0.59 -14.81
C GLY A 41 -16.16 -0.75 -14.07
N ALA A 42 -15.02 -1.43 -13.90
CA ALA A 42 -14.93 -2.60 -13.03
C ALA A 42 -15.29 -2.25 -11.58
N ASN A 43 -15.82 -3.23 -10.84
CA ASN A 43 -16.18 -3.03 -9.43
C ASN A 43 -14.95 -3.22 -8.54
N VAL A 44 -14.64 -2.22 -7.73
CA VAL A 44 -13.50 -2.26 -6.80
C VAL A 44 -14.01 -2.20 -5.36
N LEU A 45 -13.61 -3.18 -4.56
CA LEU A 45 -13.86 -3.21 -3.12
C LEU A 45 -12.58 -2.79 -2.38
N VAL A 46 -12.68 -1.77 -1.53
CA VAL A 46 -11.57 -1.29 -0.71
C VAL A 46 -11.84 -1.63 0.75
N LEU A 47 -10.85 -2.23 1.39
CA LEU A 47 -10.91 -2.75 2.76
C LEU A 47 -9.74 -2.20 3.57
N GLY A 48 -9.95 -2.05 4.88
CA GLY A 48 -8.88 -1.85 5.84
C GLY A 48 -9.18 -0.72 6.81
N ARG A 49 -8.19 0.13 7.08
CA ARG A 49 -8.29 1.21 8.06
C ARG A 49 -7.23 2.27 7.80
N GLY A 50 -7.63 3.55 7.86
CA GLY A 50 -6.69 4.66 7.73
C GLY A 50 -6.87 5.53 6.50
N PRO A 51 -6.08 6.61 6.38
CA PRO A 51 -6.17 7.52 5.26
C PRO A 51 -5.77 6.87 3.92
N VAL A 52 -4.83 5.93 3.87
CA VAL A 52 -4.47 5.24 2.60
C VAL A 52 -5.66 4.45 2.05
N MET A 53 -6.46 3.82 2.92
CA MET A 53 -7.69 3.13 2.51
C MET A 53 -8.68 4.12 1.86
N LEU A 54 -8.96 5.24 2.52
CA LEU A 54 -9.89 6.26 2.00
C LEU A 54 -9.37 6.91 0.72
N LEU A 55 -8.06 7.19 0.65
CA LEU A 55 -7.39 7.70 -0.55
C LEU A 55 -7.52 6.71 -1.70
N ALA A 56 -7.24 5.43 -1.48
CA ALA A 56 -7.32 4.41 -2.51
C ALA A 56 -8.75 4.27 -3.04
N ALA A 57 -9.76 4.36 -2.17
CA ALA A 57 -11.16 4.36 -2.57
C ALA A 57 -11.54 5.59 -3.41
N LYS A 58 -11.17 6.80 -2.95
CA LYS A 58 -11.40 8.05 -3.68
C LYS A 58 -10.71 8.04 -5.04
N LEU A 59 -9.45 7.63 -5.09
CA LEU A 59 -8.66 7.51 -6.31
C LEU A 59 -9.27 6.49 -7.26
N ALA A 60 -9.65 5.30 -6.80
CA ALA A 60 -10.30 4.31 -7.65
C ALA A 60 -11.58 4.86 -8.31
N ALA A 61 -12.41 5.58 -7.55
CA ALA A 61 -13.60 6.25 -8.07
C ALA A 61 -13.25 7.31 -9.13
N LEU A 62 -12.24 8.16 -8.88
CA LEU A 62 -11.72 9.14 -9.84
C LEU A 62 -11.09 8.50 -11.08
N ARG A 63 -10.59 7.26 -10.97
CA ARG A 63 -10.09 6.46 -12.10
C ARG A 63 -11.20 5.81 -12.93
N GLY A 64 -12.46 5.98 -12.51
CA GLY A 64 -13.64 5.49 -13.22
C GLY A 64 -14.07 4.09 -12.81
N TYR A 65 -13.60 3.57 -11.68
CA TYR A 65 -14.10 2.32 -11.10
C TYR A 65 -15.39 2.55 -10.31
N SER A 66 -16.29 1.59 -10.34
CA SER A 66 -17.44 1.53 -9.42
C SER A 66 -16.91 1.07 -8.06
N THR A 67 -16.78 1.99 -7.10
CA THR A 67 -15.99 1.73 -5.90
C THR A 67 -16.86 1.59 -4.66
N THR A 68 -16.62 0.55 -3.86
CA THR A 68 -17.19 0.40 -2.51
C THR A 68 -16.05 0.35 -1.50
N CYS A 69 -16.11 1.16 -0.45
CA CYS A 69 -15.14 1.16 0.65
C CYS A 69 -15.80 0.67 1.93
N ALA A 70 -15.29 -0.41 2.52
CA ALA A 70 -15.73 -0.90 3.82
C ALA A 70 -15.03 -0.09 4.92
N VAL A 71 -15.77 0.81 5.57
CA VAL A 71 -15.26 1.74 6.59
C VAL A 71 -15.61 1.20 7.98
N ALA A 72 -14.59 0.99 8.80
CA ALA A 72 -14.79 0.69 10.21
C ALA A 72 -15.04 2.00 10.99
N GLN A 73 -16.12 2.07 11.78
CA GLN A 73 -16.46 3.26 12.58
C GLN A 73 -15.54 3.47 13.77
N ASP A 74 -14.72 2.48 14.14
CA ASP A 74 -13.75 2.60 15.24
C ASP A 74 -12.47 3.34 14.82
N TYR A 75 -12.49 4.03 13.67
CA TYR A 75 -11.44 4.90 13.15
C TYR A 75 -11.29 6.19 13.99
N GLY A 76 -11.15 6.03 15.31
CA GLY A 76 -11.25 7.10 16.30
C GLY A 76 -12.66 7.69 16.34
N ASP A 77 -13.17 8.03 17.52
CA ASP A 77 -14.50 8.63 17.67
C ASP A 77 -14.67 10.01 16.98
N ALA A 78 -13.71 10.46 16.18
CA ALA A 78 -13.59 11.82 15.66
C ALA A 78 -13.32 11.96 14.15
N VAL A 79 -13.19 10.86 13.40
CA VAL A 79 -12.89 10.95 11.96
C VAL A 79 -14.10 10.59 11.11
N ASP A 80 -14.77 11.60 10.59
CA ASP A 80 -15.89 11.45 9.67
C ASP A 80 -15.38 11.14 8.25
N ALA A 81 -15.43 9.86 7.87
CA ALA A 81 -14.95 9.39 6.56
C ALA A 81 -15.65 10.09 5.37
N PRO A 82 -16.98 10.32 5.39
CA PRO A 82 -17.63 11.22 4.44
C PRO A 82 -16.96 12.59 4.32
N THR A 83 -16.76 13.32 5.42
CA THR A 83 -16.07 14.63 5.40
C THR A 83 -14.65 14.53 4.85
N LEU A 84 -13.88 13.48 5.14
CA LEU A 84 -12.54 13.33 4.57
C LEU A 84 -12.53 13.08 3.05
N VAL A 85 -13.53 12.34 2.55
CA VAL A 85 -13.59 11.94 1.15
C VAL A 85 -14.22 13.06 0.30
N TYR A 86 -15.40 13.50 0.72
CA TYR A 86 -16.24 14.45 0.01
C TYR A 86 -16.00 15.88 0.45
N GLY A 87 -15.53 16.13 1.67
CA GLY A 87 -15.50 17.47 2.26
C GLY A 87 -16.80 17.79 3.00
N LYS A 88 -16.73 18.75 3.91
CA LYS A 88 -17.85 19.11 4.81
C LYS A 88 -19.11 19.60 4.09
N ASP A 89 -18.94 20.21 2.92
CA ASP A 89 -20.00 20.90 2.18
C ASP A 89 -20.30 20.24 0.81
N ALA A 90 -19.68 19.11 0.49
CA ALA A 90 -19.90 18.45 -0.79
C ALA A 90 -21.04 17.45 -0.73
N ASP A 91 -21.67 17.24 -1.90
CA ASP A 91 -22.66 16.18 -2.08
C ASP A 91 -21.94 14.83 -2.25
N ASP A 92 -22.34 13.83 -1.46
CA ASP A 92 -21.87 12.44 -1.53
C ASP A 92 -22.08 11.82 -2.93
N SER A 93 -22.92 12.42 -3.79
CA SER A 93 -23.11 12.03 -5.19
C SER A 93 -21.96 12.46 -6.13
N SER A 94 -20.98 13.23 -5.63
CA SER A 94 -19.88 13.77 -6.43
C SER A 94 -18.89 12.73 -6.98
N LEU A 95 -18.86 11.52 -6.41
CA LEU A 95 -17.99 10.43 -6.84
C LEU A 95 -18.77 9.11 -6.94
N PRO A 96 -18.39 8.19 -7.85
CA PRO A 96 -18.93 6.83 -7.89
C PRO A 96 -18.33 5.94 -6.78
N LEU A 97 -18.48 6.39 -5.52
CA LEU A 97 -17.94 5.77 -4.32
C LEU A 97 -19.07 5.54 -3.31
N THR A 98 -19.21 4.30 -2.86
CA THR A 98 -20.11 3.93 -1.76
C THR A 98 -19.28 3.66 -0.49
N LEU A 99 -19.56 4.39 0.59
CA LEU A 99 -19.00 4.09 1.91
C LEU A 99 -19.95 3.14 2.65
N LEU A 100 -19.47 1.93 2.93
CA LEU A 100 -20.24 0.88 3.59
C LEU A 100 -19.68 0.63 4.99
N PRO A 101 -20.50 0.57 6.05
CA PRO A 101 -20.04 0.12 7.36
C PRO A 101 -19.39 -1.28 7.31
N ALA A 102 -18.27 -1.47 7.99
CA ALA A 102 -17.50 -2.73 7.93
C ALA A 102 -17.91 -3.79 8.98
N SER A 103 -18.77 -3.46 9.95
CA SER A 103 -19.14 -4.39 11.04
C SER A 103 -20.65 -4.44 11.29
N PRO A 104 -21.24 -5.62 11.58
CA PRO A 104 -22.64 -5.76 12.00
C PRO A 104 -23.04 -4.96 13.23
N SER A 105 -22.07 -4.59 14.08
CA SER A 105 -22.31 -3.75 15.25
C SER A 105 -22.45 -2.26 14.89
N THR A 106 -22.24 -1.90 13.62
CA THR A 106 -22.20 -0.51 13.16
C THR A 106 -23.55 -0.09 12.62
N GLN A 107 -24.03 1.10 13.00
CA GLN A 107 -25.29 1.62 12.49
C GLN A 107 -25.23 1.75 10.95
N GLY A 108 -26.29 1.32 10.28
CA GLY A 108 -26.36 1.34 8.81
C GLY A 108 -25.69 0.15 8.12
N PHE A 109 -25.12 -0.80 8.86
CA PHE A 109 -24.63 -2.04 8.27
C PHE A 109 -25.78 -2.86 7.68
N ASP A 110 -25.69 -3.14 6.38
CA ASP A 110 -26.57 -4.08 5.69
C ASP A 110 -25.77 -5.29 5.19
N PRO A 111 -25.97 -6.50 5.75
CA PRO A 111 -25.27 -7.71 5.32
C PRO A 111 -25.57 -8.08 3.86
N THR A 112 -26.72 -7.68 3.33
CA THR A 112 -27.11 -7.94 1.94
C THR A 112 -26.27 -7.08 1.00
N VAL A 113 -26.13 -5.79 1.31
CA VAL A 113 -25.28 -4.87 0.53
C VAL A 113 -23.82 -5.29 0.62
N ALA A 114 -23.34 -5.64 1.81
CA ALA A 114 -21.97 -6.13 1.99
C ALA A 114 -21.69 -7.37 1.14
N ARG A 115 -22.60 -8.36 1.16
CA ARG A 115 -22.47 -9.58 0.35
C ARG A 115 -22.53 -9.29 -1.15
N ALA A 116 -23.38 -8.35 -1.58
CA ALA A 116 -23.46 -7.95 -2.98
C ALA A 116 -22.16 -7.28 -3.44
N ALA A 117 -21.59 -6.38 -2.64
CA ALA A 117 -20.32 -5.73 -2.94
C ALA A 117 -19.17 -6.76 -3.06
N ILE A 118 -19.10 -7.72 -2.12
CA ILE A 118 -18.12 -8.81 -2.16
C ILE A 118 -18.28 -9.66 -3.42
N ALA A 119 -19.51 -10.04 -3.76
CA ALA A 119 -19.79 -10.89 -4.92
C ALA A 119 -19.56 -10.17 -6.26
N ALA A 120 -19.71 -8.84 -6.28
CA ALA A 120 -19.55 -8.03 -7.48
C ALA A 120 -18.09 -7.61 -7.75
N ALA A 121 -17.23 -7.59 -6.73
CA ALA A 121 -15.88 -7.06 -6.82
C ALA A 121 -15.00 -7.79 -7.85
N ASP A 122 -14.53 -7.06 -8.86
CA ASP A 122 -13.50 -7.48 -9.82
C ASP A 122 -12.09 -7.23 -9.27
N GLY A 123 -11.93 -6.15 -8.51
CA GLY A 123 -10.68 -5.77 -7.84
C GLY A 123 -10.89 -5.61 -6.34
N VAL A 124 -9.89 -6.01 -5.55
CA VAL A 124 -9.88 -5.77 -4.10
C VAL A 124 -8.62 -5.03 -3.71
N ILE A 125 -8.76 -3.92 -2.99
CA ILE A 125 -7.64 -3.22 -2.34
C ILE A 125 -7.75 -3.43 -0.84
N VAL A 126 -6.65 -3.81 -0.20
CA VAL A 126 -6.56 -3.98 1.25
C VAL A 126 -5.46 -3.08 1.79
N ALA A 127 -5.81 -2.09 2.61
CA ALA A 127 -4.86 -1.10 3.14
C ALA A 127 -5.08 -0.77 4.62
N PHE A 128 -4.06 -1.03 5.44
CA PHE A 128 -4.03 -0.68 6.85
C PHE A 128 -2.88 0.29 7.12
N ASP A 129 -3.21 1.53 7.50
CA ASP A 129 -2.21 2.55 7.86
C ASP A 129 -1.54 2.28 9.21
N ASP A 130 -2.28 1.65 10.12
CA ASP A 130 -1.85 1.39 11.48
C ASP A 130 -1.03 0.10 11.60
N ASP A 131 -0.73 -0.28 12.85
CA ASP A 131 -0.04 -1.54 13.16
C ASP A 131 -1.02 -2.74 13.18
N SER A 132 -2.17 -2.68 12.52
CA SER A 132 -3.05 -3.85 12.33
C SER A 132 -2.47 -4.82 11.30
N THR A 133 -2.95 -6.06 11.32
CA THR A 133 -2.65 -7.05 10.28
C THR A 133 -3.94 -7.66 9.79
N LEU A 134 -3.97 -8.05 8.52
CA LEU A 134 -5.07 -8.83 7.98
C LEU A 134 -5.10 -10.21 8.64
N ASP A 135 -6.11 -10.47 9.46
CA ASP A 135 -6.35 -11.81 9.99
C ASP A 135 -7.21 -12.64 9.02
N GLU A 136 -7.24 -13.95 9.27
CA GLU A 136 -7.97 -14.90 8.44
C GLU A 136 -9.50 -14.67 8.47
N SER A 137 -10.03 -14.11 9.57
CA SER A 137 -11.47 -13.84 9.70
C SER A 137 -11.92 -12.71 8.77
N ILE A 138 -11.13 -11.65 8.64
CA ILE A 138 -11.37 -10.55 7.69
C ILE A 138 -11.28 -11.10 6.26
N LEU A 139 -10.25 -11.90 5.97
CA LEU A 139 -10.05 -12.51 4.65
C LEU A 139 -11.21 -13.44 4.26
N ASN A 140 -11.70 -14.26 5.20
CA ASN A 140 -12.83 -15.15 4.97
C ASN A 140 -14.17 -14.42 4.86
N THR A 141 -14.30 -13.28 5.51
CA THR A 141 -15.52 -12.46 5.47
C THR A 141 -15.61 -11.68 4.17
N TRP A 142 -14.55 -10.98 3.80
CA TRP A 142 -14.57 -9.98 2.73
C TRP A 142 -14.02 -10.45 1.39
N ILE A 143 -13.22 -11.52 1.37
CA ILE A 143 -12.70 -12.12 0.13
C ILE A 143 -13.00 -13.62 0.09
N PRO A 144 -14.22 -14.09 0.41
CA PRO A 144 -14.54 -15.51 0.55
C PRO A 144 -14.25 -16.33 -0.72
N LYS A 145 -13.70 -17.53 -0.54
CA LYS A 145 -13.30 -18.43 -1.64
C LYS A 145 -14.46 -18.87 -2.53
N ASP A 146 -15.66 -18.98 -1.95
CA ASP A 146 -16.87 -19.54 -2.58
C ASP A 146 -17.76 -18.48 -3.24
N ARG A 147 -17.51 -17.19 -3.00
CA ARG A 147 -18.40 -16.08 -3.43
C ARG A 147 -17.69 -14.88 -4.01
N SER A 148 -16.37 -14.77 -3.88
CA SER A 148 -15.60 -13.70 -4.51
C SER A 148 -15.35 -14.03 -5.99
N GLN A 149 -15.51 -13.03 -6.85
CA GLN A 149 -15.12 -13.10 -8.27
C GLN A 149 -13.88 -12.24 -8.57
N ALA A 150 -13.16 -11.83 -7.53
CA ALA A 150 -12.00 -10.96 -7.65
C ALA A 150 -11.00 -11.52 -8.66
N LYS A 151 -10.58 -10.69 -9.59
CA LYS A 151 -9.57 -10.98 -10.62
C LYS A 151 -8.19 -10.45 -10.20
N HIS A 152 -8.15 -9.40 -9.38
CA HIS A 152 -6.92 -8.81 -8.86
C HIS A 152 -7.07 -8.38 -7.40
N ILE A 153 -6.12 -8.74 -6.54
CA ILE A 153 -6.05 -8.30 -5.14
C ILE A 153 -4.77 -7.48 -4.91
N CYS A 154 -4.91 -6.19 -4.60
CA CYS A 154 -3.80 -5.33 -4.19
C CYS A 154 -3.74 -5.21 -2.66
N PHE A 155 -2.56 -5.43 -2.08
CA PHE A 155 -2.36 -5.37 -0.64
C PHE A 155 -1.25 -4.39 -0.28
N MET A 156 -1.57 -3.47 0.63
CA MET A 156 -0.58 -2.64 1.28
C MET A 156 0.06 -3.42 2.43
N SER A 157 1.36 -3.58 2.36
CA SER A 157 2.20 -4.09 3.43
C SER A 157 3.19 -3.00 3.85
N ARG A 158 4.20 -3.36 4.65
CA ARG A 158 5.25 -2.45 5.09
C ARG A 158 6.62 -2.97 4.67
N TYR A 159 7.69 -2.20 4.82
CA TYR A 159 9.04 -2.73 4.63
C TYR A 159 9.32 -3.83 5.67
N LEU A 160 9.85 -4.98 5.25
CA LEU A 160 10.05 -6.17 6.10
C LEU A 160 11.50 -6.69 6.08
N ASN A 161 12.40 -6.00 5.39
CA ASN A 161 13.79 -6.43 5.19
C ASN A 161 14.68 -6.15 6.42
N GLY A 162 14.20 -5.33 7.36
CA GLY A 162 14.89 -4.95 8.58
C GLY A 162 16.03 -3.94 8.40
N ALA A 163 16.40 -3.61 7.16
CA ALA A 163 17.40 -2.57 6.89
C ALA A 163 16.88 -1.23 7.41
N GLY A 164 17.70 -0.50 8.16
CA GLY A 164 17.33 0.80 8.72
C GLY A 164 16.32 0.78 9.88
N MET A 165 15.91 -0.38 10.41
CA MET A 165 14.95 -0.51 11.52
C MET A 165 15.62 -0.75 12.89
N GLY A 166 16.82 -0.18 13.07
CA GLY A 166 17.63 -0.37 14.28
C GLY A 166 17.13 0.42 15.51
N PRO A 167 17.92 0.45 16.60
CA PRO A 167 17.55 1.11 17.86
C PRO A 167 17.13 2.58 17.71
N PHE A 168 17.71 3.31 16.74
CA PHE A 168 17.34 4.70 16.48
C PHE A 168 15.92 4.86 15.92
N ALA A 169 15.50 3.99 15.00
CA ALA A 169 14.12 3.99 14.50
C ALA A 169 13.13 3.63 15.61
N ILE A 170 13.48 2.64 16.45
CA ILE A 170 12.69 2.24 17.62
C ILE A 170 12.55 3.40 18.62
N ALA A 171 13.66 4.10 18.90
CA ALA A 171 13.64 5.27 19.78
C ALA A 171 12.79 6.39 19.18
N ALA A 172 12.99 6.73 17.90
CA ALA A 172 12.23 7.76 17.19
C ALA A 172 10.72 7.48 17.20
N LYS A 173 10.31 6.22 16.97
CA LYS A 173 8.89 5.83 17.08
C LYS A 173 8.31 6.13 18.46
N LYS A 174 9.08 5.89 19.52
CA LYS A 174 8.62 6.09 20.91
C LYS A 174 8.68 7.54 21.38
N THR A 175 9.65 8.33 20.91
CA THR A 175 9.97 9.64 21.49
C THR A 175 9.65 10.81 20.59
N ALA A 176 9.52 10.61 19.28
CA ALA A 176 9.32 11.68 18.31
C ALA A 176 8.01 11.54 17.54
N ASN A 177 7.76 10.39 16.91
CA ASN A 177 6.58 10.22 16.05
C ASN A 177 6.16 8.75 15.98
N LEU A 178 4.96 8.45 16.47
CA LEU A 178 4.41 7.09 16.51
C LEU A 178 4.20 6.48 15.10
N ASP A 179 4.12 7.30 14.06
CA ASP A 179 3.97 6.88 12.67
C ASP A 179 5.27 6.31 12.06
N VAL A 180 6.43 6.54 12.71
CA VAL A 180 7.71 5.98 12.24
C VAL A 180 7.58 4.48 12.09
N TRP A 181 7.81 3.99 10.87
CA TRP A 181 7.76 2.57 10.62
C TRP A 181 9.02 1.89 11.16
N THR A 182 8.77 1.02 12.13
CA THR A 182 9.72 0.04 12.64
C THR A 182 8.92 -1.05 13.32
N ALA A 183 9.25 -2.31 13.04
CA ALA A 183 8.54 -3.46 13.54
C ALA A 183 9.46 -4.46 14.22
N SER A 184 8.95 -5.09 15.28
CA SER A 184 9.60 -6.22 15.94
C SER A 184 9.45 -7.49 15.10
N GLY A 185 10.28 -8.52 15.39
CA GLY A 185 10.22 -9.82 14.73
C GLY A 185 8.80 -10.43 14.65
N PRO A 186 8.00 -10.44 15.73
CA PRO A 186 6.62 -10.94 15.68
C PRO A 186 5.72 -10.16 14.72
N LYS A 187 5.84 -8.83 14.68
CA LYS A 187 5.03 -7.99 13.78
C LYS A 187 5.46 -8.18 12.32
N VAL A 188 6.75 -8.31 12.05
CA VAL A 188 7.28 -8.68 10.72
C VAL A 188 6.75 -10.04 10.30
N ALA A 189 6.77 -11.04 11.19
CA ALA A 189 6.24 -12.37 10.90
C ALA A 189 4.73 -12.34 10.59
N ALA A 190 3.95 -11.57 11.36
CA ALA A 190 2.52 -11.39 11.12
C ALA A 190 2.21 -10.74 9.77
N LEU A 191 2.98 -9.73 9.36
CA LEU A 191 2.84 -9.11 8.03
C LEU A 191 3.23 -10.05 6.90
N ARG A 192 4.30 -10.83 7.04
CA ARG A 192 4.65 -11.87 6.05
C ARG A 192 3.58 -12.97 5.94
N ALA A 193 2.96 -13.33 7.06
CA ALA A 193 1.83 -14.24 7.07
C ALA A 193 0.61 -13.65 6.34
N ALA A 194 0.31 -12.37 6.56
CA ALA A 194 -0.74 -11.65 5.82
C ALA A 194 -0.45 -11.58 4.31
N GLU A 195 0.78 -11.24 3.90
CA GLU A 195 1.20 -11.28 2.49
C GLU A 195 0.97 -12.68 1.89
N SER A 196 1.40 -13.73 2.61
CA SER A 196 1.21 -15.12 2.18
C SER A 196 -0.27 -15.51 2.06
N ALA A 197 -1.11 -15.04 2.99
CA ALA A 197 -2.54 -15.30 2.99
C ALA A 197 -3.25 -14.63 1.81
N ILE A 198 -2.87 -13.39 1.45
CA ILE A 198 -3.37 -12.70 0.25
C ILE A 198 -2.96 -13.44 -1.01
N ILE A 199 -1.69 -13.83 -1.13
CA ILE A 199 -1.17 -14.59 -2.28
C ILE A 199 -1.94 -15.90 -2.43
N GLY A 200 -2.10 -16.65 -1.33
CA GLY A 200 -2.86 -17.90 -1.31
C GLY A 200 -4.31 -17.68 -1.72
N ARG A 201 -4.98 -16.64 -1.19
CA ARG A 201 -6.36 -16.33 -1.56
C ARG A 201 -6.51 -15.98 -3.03
N ALA A 202 -5.59 -15.18 -3.59
CA ALA A 202 -5.59 -14.86 -5.01
C ALA A 202 -5.47 -16.12 -5.86
N GLN A 203 -4.55 -17.03 -5.52
CA GLN A 203 -4.37 -18.30 -6.22
C GLN A 203 -5.63 -19.18 -6.17
N GLU A 204 -6.27 -19.29 -5.00
CA GLU A 204 -7.51 -20.05 -4.83
C GLU A 204 -8.68 -19.53 -5.68
N LEU A 205 -8.71 -18.22 -5.93
CA LEU A 205 -9.72 -17.56 -6.76
C LEU A 205 -9.35 -17.55 -8.26
N GLY A 206 -8.14 -18.00 -8.63
CA GLY A 206 -7.61 -17.81 -9.99
C GLY A 206 -7.31 -16.34 -10.33
N ALA A 207 -7.16 -15.50 -9.30
CA ALA A 207 -6.86 -14.08 -9.38
C ALA A 207 -5.35 -13.82 -9.39
N THR A 208 -4.96 -12.61 -9.79
CA THR A 208 -3.60 -12.09 -9.56
C THR A 208 -3.54 -11.28 -8.28
N HIS A 209 -2.33 -10.99 -7.81
CA HIS A 209 -2.09 -10.12 -6.66
C HIS A 209 -1.00 -9.10 -6.95
N THR A 210 -1.03 -7.98 -6.24
CA THR A 210 0.10 -7.05 -6.15
C THR A 210 0.33 -6.68 -4.68
N ILE A 211 1.57 -6.70 -4.22
CA ILE A 211 1.93 -6.23 -2.87
C ILE A 211 2.70 -4.92 -2.98
N ILE A 212 2.23 -3.87 -2.31
CA ILE A 212 2.91 -2.58 -2.20
C ILE A 212 3.37 -2.40 -0.76
N ARG A 213 4.69 -2.37 -0.54
CA ARG A 213 5.31 -2.20 0.78
C ARG A 213 5.65 -0.74 1.01
N ALA A 214 5.16 -0.19 2.11
CA ALA A 214 5.40 1.20 2.51
C ALA A 214 6.32 1.30 3.75
N GLY A 215 7.03 2.42 3.87
CA GLY A 215 7.79 2.79 5.05
C GLY A 215 6.96 3.57 6.07
N THR A 216 7.54 4.65 6.58
CA THR A 216 6.89 5.64 7.45
C THR A 216 5.89 6.44 6.63
N LEU A 217 4.62 6.36 7.00
CA LEU A 217 3.53 6.99 6.25
C LEU A 217 3.37 8.46 6.62
N LYS A 218 3.38 9.31 5.60
CA LYS A 218 3.25 10.77 5.76
C LYS A 218 2.30 11.36 4.74
N GLY A 219 1.79 12.55 5.04
CA GLY A 219 0.92 13.26 4.11
C GLY A 219 -0.44 12.60 3.90
N GLY A 220 -1.11 12.97 2.81
CA GLY A 220 -2.38 12.39 2.33
C GLY A 220 -3.58 13.34 2.29
N ALA A 221 -3.44 14.62 2.64
CA ALA A 221 -4.57 15.55 2.76
C ALA A 221 -4.25 16.99 2.32
N SER A 222 -3.74 17.14 1.10
CA SER A 222 -3.63 18.42 0.39
C SER A 222 -4.80 18.71 -0.57
N GLY A 223 -5.92 18.00 -0.39
CA GLY A 223 -7.05 18.03 -1.32
C GLY A 223 -8.03 19.17 -1.03
N SER A 224 -9.00 19.34 -1.91
CA SER A 224 -10.24 20.05 -1.60
C SER A 224 -11.36 19.02 -1.69
N GLY A 225 -12.04 18.73 -0.58
CA GLY A 225 -13.12 17.75 -0.55
C GLY A 225 -14.06 17.88 -1.75
N GLY A 226 -14.13 16.82 -2.57
CA GLY A 226 -15.16 16.65 -3.60
C GLY A 226 -15.09 17.53 -4.86
N GLN A 227 -14.30 18.61 -4.93
CA GLN A 227 -14.24 19.44 -6.14
C GLN A 227 -13.31 18.85 -7.21
N GLY A 228 -13.83 17.88 -7.94
CA GLY A 228 -13.24 17.40 -9.19
C GLY A 228 -13.34 18.43 -10.30
N VAL A 229 -12.54 19.49 -10.26
CA VAL A 229 -12.27 20.35 -11.42
C VAL A 229 -10.84 20.87 -11.29
N GLU A 230 -10.01 20.66 -12.32
CA GLU A 230 -8.81 21.47 -12.55
C GLU A 230 -9.24 22.93 -12.76
N THR A 231 -9.55 23.68 -11.69
CA THR A 231 -9.78 25.12 -11.82
C THR A 231 -8.43 25.78 -11.96
N THR A 232 -8.02 25.96 -13.21
CA THR A 232 -7.12 27.03 -13.65
C THR A 232 -7.80 28.37 -13.35
N GLY A 233 -7.79 28.77 -12.07
CA GLY A 233 -8.52 29.94 -11.60
C GLY A 233 -7.88 30.50 -10.33
N SER A 234 -7.23 31.64 -10.49
CA SER A 234 -6.56 32.45 -9.47
C SER A 234 -7.30 32.56 -8.13
N GLY A 235 -6.62 32.20 -7.02
CA GLY A 235 -6.77 32.93 -5.75
C GLY A 235 -7.35 32.22 -4.53
N GLY A 236 -7.62 30.91 -4.55
CA GLY A 236 -8.01 30.13 -3.37
C GLY A 236 -7.43 28.72 -3.46
N PHE A 237 -7.17 28.05 -2.34
CA PHE A 237 -6.67 26.67 -2.29
C PHE A 237 -7.68 25.69 -2.95
N GLY A 238 -7.71 25.64 -4.28
CA GLY A 238 -8.33 24.56 -5.05
C GLY A 238 -7.41 23.36 -4.93
N GLY A 239 -7.70 22.47 -4.00
CA GLY A 239 -6.86 21.33 -3.67
C GLY A 239 -6.95 20.24 -4.74
N ASP A 240 -5.94 19.39 -4.79
CA ASP A 240 -5.89 18.30 -5.76
C ASP A 240 -6.88 17.19 -5.34
N ALA A 241 -7.85 16.90 -6.20
CA ALA A 241 -8.93 15.93 -5.92
C ALA A 241 -8.41 14.52 -5.55
N ARG A 242 -7.14 14.22 -5.82
CA ARG A 242 -6.46 12.97 -5.45
C ARG A 242 -6.23 12.80 -3.95
N PHE A 243 -6.27 13.89 -3.17
CA PHE A 243 -6.00 13.85 -1.74
C PHE A 243 -7.28 13.96 -0.90
N LEU A 244 -7.19 13.60 0.38
CA LEU A 244 -8.29 13.80 1.33
C LEU A 244 -8.44 15.27 1.69
N ASP A 245 -9.58 15.57 2.30
CA ASP A 245 -9.84 16.88 2.86
C ASP A 245 -8.81 17.24 3.95
N PRO A 246 -8.32 18.49 4.02
CA PRO A 246 -7.36 18.93 5.02
C PRO A 246 -7.86 18.79 6.46
N PHE A 247 -9.17 18.58 6.67
CA PHE A 247 -9.74 18.14 7.96
C PHE A 247 -9.00 16.94 8.57
N LEU A 248 -8.31 16.12 7.77
CA LEU A 248 -7.42 15.06 8.28
C LEU A 248 -6.37 15.59 9.28
N TYR A 249 -5.93 16.83 9.10
CA TYR A 249 -4.92 17.47 9.93
C TYR A 249 -5.50 18.29 11.08
N ASP A 250 -6.82 18.42 11.19
CA ASP A 250 -7.41 19.14 12.30
C ASP A 250 -7.19 18.38 13.61
N ALA A 251 -6.92 19.14 14.67
CA ALA A 251 -6.62 18.59 16.00
C ALA A 251 -7.75 17.70 16.55
N GLU A 252 -8.99 17.91 16.09
CA GLU A 252 -10.15 17.09 16.42
C GLU A 252 -10.11 15.72 15.73
N CYS A 253 -9.55 15.62 14.52
CA CYS A 253 -9.51 14.41 13.71
C CYS A 253 -8.30 13.50 14.05
N THR A 254 -7.20 14.06 14.54
CA THR A 254 -5.99 13.27 14.87
C THR A 254 -6.12 12.51 16.20
N CYS A 255 -6.30 11.19 16.14
CA CYS A 255 -6.11 10.30 17.27
C CYS A 255 -4.61 10.18 17.63
N GLY A 256 -4.08 11.18 18.37
CA GLY A 256 -2.78 11.11 19.04
C GLY A 256 -1.89 12.35 18.86
N ALA A 257 -1.77 13.14 19.94
CA ALA A 257 -0.74 14.16 20.21
C ALA A 257 -0.73 15.46 19.36
N GLY A 258 -1.80 16.25 19.42
CA GLY A 258 -1.82 17.48 20.24
C GLY A 258 -0.75 18.56 20.11
N THR A 259 -0.02 18.71 18.99
CA THR A 259 0.80 19.92 18.76
C THR A 259 0.70 20.39 17.31
N ALA A 260 0.35 21.68 17.13
CA ALA A 260 0.20 22.32 15.82
C ALA A 260 1.43 22.13 14.90
N ASP A 261 2.61 21.91 15.46
CA ASP A 261 3.84 21.67 14.71
C ASP A 261 3.79 20.37 13.89
N PHE A 262 3.30 19.25 14.43
CA PHE A 262 3.20 17.98 13.67
C PHE A 262 2.19 18.04 12.53
N ILE A 263 1.12 18.83 12.73
CA ILE A 263 0.11 19.12 11.72
C ILE A 263 0.75 19.89 10.55
N ASN A 264 1.55 20.92 10.86
CA ASN A 264 2.27 21.71 9.85
C ASN A 264 3.26 20.84 9.05
N TRP A 265 4.03 19.96 9.69
CA TRP A 265 5.02 19.14 8.98
C TRP A 265 4.40 18.12 8.02
N LYS A 266 3.29 17.49 8.40
CA LYS A 266 2.59 16.52 7.53
C LYS A 266 1.98 17.20 6.30
N MET A 267 1.45 18.41 6.47
CA MET A 267 0.95 19.22 5.36
C MET A 267 2.07 19.77 4.47
N LEU A 268 3.18 20.22 5.06
CA LEU A 268 4.36 20.69 4.31
C LEU A 268 5.00 19.56 3.49
N PHE A 269 5.02 18.34 4.03
CA PHE A 269 5.44 17.15 3.29
C PHE A 269 4.62 16.97 2.00
N ASP A 270 3.29 17.04 2.08
CA ASP A 270 2.43 16.98 0.88
C ASP A 270 2.71 18.12 -0.12
N CYS A 271 3.28 19.24 0.29
CA CYS A 271 3.62 20.32 -0.64
C CYS A 271 4.93 20.07 -1.40
N GLN A 272 5.82 19.22 -0.87
CA GLN A 272 7.18 19.07 -1.37
C GLN A 272 7.51 17.66 -1.88
N THR A 273 6.72 16.65 -1.53
CA THR A 273 7.04 15.24 -1.76
C THR A 273 5.88 14.44 -2.35
N LEU A 274 5.18 15.02 -3.33
CA LEU A 274 4.16 14.29 -4.08
C LEU A 274 4.75 13.27 -5.06
N GLY A 275 6.04 13.39 -5.37
CA GLY A 275 6.74 12.41 -6.18
C GLY A 275 6.83 11.03 -5.50
N ALA A 276 7.00 9.99 -6.32
CA ALA A 276 7.15 8.63 -5.84
C ALA A 276 8.19 7.86 -6.65
N THR A 277 8.83 6.89 -6.01
CA THR A 277 9.69 5.90 -6.66
C THR A 277 9.28 4.50 -6.25
N LEU A 278 9.36 3.57 -7.20
CA LEU A 278 9.01 2.17 -7.02
C LEU A 278 10.26 1.31 -7.22
N SER A 279 10.47 0.31 -6.36
CA SER A 279 11.53 -0.69 -6.51
C SER A 279 10.94 -2.09 -6.37
N ARG A 280 11.49 -3.06 -7.08
CA ARG A 280 10.97 -4.43 -7.04
C ARG A 280 11.38 -5.11 -5.73
N GLY A 281 10.46 -5.87 -5.15
CA GLY A 281 10.72 -6.59 -3.91
C GLY A 281 10.73 -5.67 -2.67
N ASP A 282 11.27 -6.19 -1.58
CA ASP A 282 11.44 -5.50 -0.30
C ASP A 282 12.87 -4.96 -0.15
N THR A 283 13.21 -3.95 -0.96
CA THR A 283 14.60 -3.48 -1.13
C THR A 283 14.89 -2.13 -0.49
N LEU A 284 13.85 -1.35 -0.18
CA LEU A 284 14.01 -0.01 0.38
C LEU A 284 14.33 -0.07 1.88
N PRO A 285 15.31 0.71 2.36
CA PRO A 285 15.65 0.73 3.78
C PRO A 285 14.66 1.58 4.58
N GLY A 286 14.50 1.25 5.85
CA GLY A 286 13.90 2.12 6.85
C GLY A 286 14.78 3.35 7.17
N PRO A 287 14.32 4.21 8.09
CA PRO A 287 14.89 5.54 8.26
C PRO A 287 16.22 5.60 9.04
N GLY A 288 16.71 4.47 9.57
CA GLY A 288 18.07 4.36 10.12
C GLY A 288 18.39 5.35 11.25
N PHE A 289 19.59 5.93 11.21
CA PHE A 289 20.03 6.92 12.21
C PHE A 289 19.36 8.28 12.04
N THR A 290 18.73 8.55 10.88
CA THR A 290 18.02 9.80 10.61
C THR A 290 16.55 9.75 11.04
N ALA A 291 16.08 8.68 11.69
CA ALA A 291 14.66 8.46 11.98
C ALA A 291 13.93 9.61 12.70
N ILE A 292 14.60 10.34 13.58
CA ILE A 292 14.00 11.52 14.22
C ILE A 292 13.85 12.67 13.22
N LEU A 293 14.85 12.90 12.36
CA LEU A 293 14.79 13.92 11.30
C LEU A 293 13.75 13.54 10.26
N THR A 294 13.76 12.27 9.82
CA THR A 294 12.72 11.70 8.97
C THR A 294 11.34 11.96 9.56
N ALA A 295 11.11 11.72 10.85
CA ALA A 295 9.80 11.91 11.48
C ALA A 295 9.24 13.34 11.40
N ILE A 296 10.09 14.37 11.29
CA ILE A 296 9.71 15.80 11.37
C ILE A 296 10.06 16.59 10.10
N SER A 297 10.63 15.93 9.08
CA SER A 297 11.06 16.55 7.84
C SER A 297 9.90 16.75 6.88
N GLU A 298 9.85 17.95 6.26
CA GLU A 298 9.03 18.25 5.09
C GLU A 298 9.62 17.65 3.80
N ASP A 299 10.94 17.40 3.75
CA ASP A 299 11.62 16.74 2.63
C ASP A 299 11.46 15.22 2.66
N ALA A 300 11.53 14.62 1.47
CA ALA A 300 11.54 13.18 1.29
C ALA A 300 12.81 12.58 1.90
N CYS A 301 12.66 11.73 2.90
CA CYS A 301 13.77 11.05 3.57
C CYS A 301 13.77 9.54 3.29
N ALA A 302 14.92 8.90 3.52
CA ALA A 302 15.00 7.45 3.50
C ALA A 302 13.98 6.85 4.49
N GLY A 303 13.26 5.83 4.04
CA GLY A 303 12.23 5.18 4.85
C GLY A 303 10.87 5.84 4.81
N ASP A 304 10.66 6.94 4.08
CA ASP A 304 9.34 7.59 3.94
C ASP A 304 8.54 7.04 2.76
N SER A 305 7.23 6.96 2.95
CA SER A 305 6.25 6.77 1.88
C SER A 305 5.11 7.77 2.04
N GLY A 306 4.78 8.51 0.99
CA GLY A 306 3.62 9.38 0.96
C GLY A 306 2.33 8.56 0.89
N ARG A 307 1.33 8.85 1.73
CA ARG A 307 0.04 8.14 1.72
C ARG A 307 -0.66 8.21 0.37
N GLY A 308 -0.64 9.38 -0.26
CA GLY A 308 -1.18 9.57 -1.63
C GLY A 308 -0.48 8.66 -2.64
N ALA A 309 0.85 8.62 -2.62
CA ALA A 309 1.64 7.77 -3.52
C ALA A 309 1.40 6.27 -3.30
N VAL A 310 1.26 5.82 -2.05
CA VAL A 310 0.92 4.42 -1.73
C VAL A 310 -0.47 4.09 -2.26
N ALA A 311 -1.45 4.97 -2.05
CA ALA A 311 -2.81 4.78 -2.54
C ALA A 311 -2.87 4.76 -4.09
N GLU A 312 -2.16 5.67 -4.76
CA GLU A 312 -2.03 5.65 -6.23
C GLU A 312 -1.41 4.35 -6.70
N ALA A 313 -0.30 3.89 -6.12
CA ALA A 313 0.33 2.63 -6.51
C ALA A 313 -0.63 1.43 -6.37
N LEU A 314 -1.45 1.38 -5.32
CA LEU A 314 -2.46 0.31 -5.14
C LEU A 314 -3.52 0.34 -6.24
N VAL A 315 -4.00 1.53 -6.62
CA VAL A 315 -5.03 1.72 -7.65
C VAL A 315 -4.48 1.47 -9.04
N GLU A 316 -3.32 2.03 -9.39
CA GLU A 316 -2.71 1.87 -10.71
C GLU A 316 -2.25 0.43 -10.94
N ALA A 317 -1.88 -0.31 -9.89
CA ALA A 317 -1.60 -1.75 -9.98
C ALA A 317 -2.81 -2.57 -10.47
N LEU A 318 -4.05 -2.15 -10.18
CA LEU A 318 -5.25 -2.82 -10.70
C LEU A 318 -5.36 -2.71 -12.22
N ALA A 319 -4.86 -1.62 -12.82
CA ALA A 319 -4.89 -1.37 -14.26
C ALA A 319 -3.65 -1.89 -15.00
N CYS A 320 -2.65 -2.40 -14.28
CA CYS A 320 -1.32 -2.67 -14.84
C CYS A 320 -0.99 -4.16 -14.86
N ASP A 321 -0.94 -4.76 -16.06
CA ASP A 321 -0.51 -6.16 -16.21
C ASP A 321 0.94 -6.40 -15.73
N ALA A 322 1.80 -5.37 -15.76
CA ALA A 322 3.17 -5.48 -15.26
C ALA A 322 3.26 -5.59 -13.73
N ALA A 323 2.24 -5.16 -12.99
CA ALA A 323 2.17 -5.30 -11.54
C ALA A 323 1.73 -6.71 -11.10
N ALA A 324 1.06 -7.45 -11.99
CA ALA A 324 0.41 -8.70 -11.67
C ALA A 324 1.37 -9.80 -11.18
N GLY A 325 1.06 -10.34 -10.00
CA GLY A 325 1.84 -11.39 -9.33
C GLY A 325 3.21 -10.89 -8.83
N ARG A 326 3.35 -9.59 -8.59
CA ARG A 326 4.60 -8.96 -8.16
C ARG A 326 4.42 -8.16 -6.88
N ASP A 327 5.55 -7.90 -6.26
CA ASP A 327 5.68 -7.13 -5.05
C ASP A 327 6.69 -5.99 -5.24
N PHE A 328 6.39 -4.84 -4.66
CA PHE A 328 7.14 -3.62 -4.81
C PHE A 328 7.29 -2.90 -3.47
N SER A 329 8.33 -2.11 -3.34
CA SER A 329 8.50 -1.12 -2.29
C SER A 329 8.34 0.27 -2.86
N ILE A 330 7.63 1.15 -2.16
CA ILE A 330 7.41 2.53 -2.58
C ILE A 330 8.08 3.50 -1.63
N ALA A 331 8.84 4.47 -2.16
CA ALA A 331 9.41 5.58 -1.41
C ALA A 331 8.84 6.92 -1.89
N ALA A 332 8.76 7.88 -0.98
CA ALA A 332 8.53 9.28 -1.32
C ALA A 332 9.73 9.85 -2.10
N ALA A 333 9.44 10.72 -3.06
CA ALA A 333 10.44 11.48 -3.78
C ALA A 333 10.07 12.96 -3.79
N ALA A 334 11.08 13.83 -3.87
CA ALA A 334 10.84 15.26 -4.03
C ALA A 334 10.04 15.54 -5.31
N GLY A 335 9.05 16.42 -5.22
CA GLY A 335 8.19 16.76 -6.34
C GLY A 335 6.92 17.44 -5.87
N ARG A 336 6.44 18.41 -6.66
CA ARG A 336 5.17 19.12 -6.40
C ARG A 336 3.99 18.56 -7.17
N ALA A 337 4.21 17.46 -7.90
CA ALA A 337 3.19 16.76 -8.65
C ALA A 337 3.37 15.27 -8.42
N ALA A 338 2.26 14.57 -8.18
CA ALA A 338 2.26 13.11 -8.15
C ALA A 338 2.34 12.52 -9.57
N PRO A 339 2.92 11.33 -9.74
CA PRO A 339 3.13 10.74 -11.06
C PRO A 339 1.84 10.59 -11.86
N SER A 340 1.95 10.77 -13.17
CA SER A 340 0.90 10.47 -14.14
C SER A 340 0.66 8.96 -14.26
N ARG A 341 -0.45 8.56 -14.90
CA ARG A 341 -0.75 7.13 -15.13
C ARG A 341 0.32 6.46 -15.99
N GLU A 342 0.83 7.18 -16.99
CA GLU A 342 1.88 6.70 -17.88
C GLU A 342 3.20 6.50 -17.13
N GLU A 343 3.54 7.43 -16.22
CA GLU A 343 4.72 7.29 -15.36
C GLU A 343 4.56 6.10 -14.41
N TRP A 344 3.40 5.92 -13.77
CA TRP A 344 3.12 4.74 -12.95
C TRP A 344 3.26 3.43 -13.74
N ALA A 345 2.70 3.37 -14.94
CA ALA A 345 2.82 2.20 -15.81
C ALA A 345 4.29 1.89 -16.15
N SER A 346 5.09 2.93 -16.45
CA SER A 346 6.54 2.76 -16.67
C SER A 346 7.24 2.26 -15.40
N MET A 347 6.93 2.82 -14.23
CA MET A 347 7.52 2.41 -12.96
C MET A 347 7.28 0.92 -12.65
N PHE A 348 6.08 0.38 -12.93
CA PHE A 348 5.81 -1.05 -12.73
C PHE A 348 6.58 -1.96 -13.69
N VAL A 349 6.92 -1.46 -14.88
CA VAL A 349 7.73 -2.20 -15.87
C VAL A 349 9.21 -2.14 -15.53
N ASP A 350 9.69 -0.94 -15.19
CA ASP A 350 11.11 -0.61 -15.06
C ASP A 350 11.66 -0.81 -13.64
N ALA A 351 10.80 -1.08 -12.66
CA ALA A 351 11.20 -1.32 -11.28
C ALA A 351 12.30 -2.39 -11.21
N SER A 352 13.50 -1.94 -10.85
CA SER A 352 14.69 -2.76 -10.59
C SER A 352 14.57 -3.51 -9.28
#